data_AF-A0A926IET8-F1
#
_entry.id   AF-A0A926IET8-F1
#
_cell.length_a   1.000
_cell.length_b   1.000
_cell.length_c   1.000
_cell.angle_alpha   90.00
_cell.angle_beta   90.00
_cell.angle_gamma   90.00
#
_symmetry.space_group_name_H-M   'P 1'
#
loop_
_entity.id
_entity.type
_entity.pdbx_description
1 polymer ?
#
loop_
_entity_poly.entity_id
_entity_poly.type
_entity_poly.pdbx_seq_one_letter_code
_entity_poly.pdbx_strand_id
1 'polypeptide(L)'
;MPADHELQLRTPLDVGWGNWINFDQNFVGKEALQKAVDESKYTVVMLEWNSESVLSVYRAQFDKDKTVTTMEWGEDFSNNRGSNEYHSDAILNKDGDIIGISSGRMFSPYYRKMISMATIETKYSDLGTEVDVLWGNQGTDQIKIKTNVSRYPYIDTDRNEQVDTSKIPYGFK
;
A
#
# COMPACT_ATOMS: atom_id res chain seq x y z
N MET A 1 -4.27 0.33 13.34
CA MET A 1 -4.25 -1.01 12.72
C MET A 1 -5.50 -1.80 13.09
N PRO A 2 -6.13 -2.54 12.15
CA PRO A 2 -7.20 -3.48 12.47
C PRO A 2 -6.72 -4.57 13.43
N ALA A 3 -7.57 -5.01 14.35
CA ALA A 3 -7.23 -6.07 15.31
C ALA A 3 -7.23 -7.47 14.70
N ASP A 4 -7.83 -7.63 13.52
CA ASP A 4 -7.95 -8.91 12.84
C ASP A 4 -6.61 -9.35 12.22
N HIS A 5 -6.10 -10.48 12.67
CA HIS A 5 -4.85 -11.06 12.18
C HIS A 5 -4.94 -11.56 10.74
N GLU A 6 -6.12 -11.95 10.24
CA GLU A 6 -6.31 -12.35 8.85
C GLU A 6 -6.09 -11.18 7.89
N LEU A 7 -6.29 -9.95 8.36
CA LEU A 7 -5.96 -8.75 7.60
C LEU A 7 -4.47 -8.41 7.66
N GLN A 8 -3.76 -8.80 8.71
CA GLN A 8 -2.35 -8.42 8.89
C GLN A 8 -1.38 -9.41 8.25
N LEU A 9 -1.75 -10.70 8.20
CA LEU A 9 -0.91 -11.76 7.65
C LEU A 9 -1.22 -11.97 6.17
N ARG A 10 -0.19 -12.23 5.38
CA ARG A 10 -0.30 -12.44 3.93
C ARG A 10 0.50 -13.66 3.49
N THR A 11 -0.03 -14.34 2.48
CA THR A 11 0.71 -15.35 1.75
C THR A 11 1.52 -14.70 0.61
N PRO A 12 2.54 -15.37 0.07
CA PRO A 12 3.22 -14.91 -1.15
C PRO A 12 2.28 -14.70 -2.33
N LEU A 13 1.15 -15.42 -2.39
CA LEU A 13 0.15 -15.27 -3.45
C LEU A 13 -0.52 -13.89 -3.37
N ASP A 14 -0.92 -13.48 -2.16
CA ASP A 14 -1.64 -12.22 -1.92
C ASP A 14 -0.78 -10.99 -2.24
N VAL A 15 0.55 -11.11 -2.17
CA VAL A 15 1.52 -10.02 -2.40
C VAL A 15 2.19 -10.08 -3.78
N GLY A 16 1.66 -10.90 -4.70
CA GLY A 16 2.14 -10.98 -6.09
C GLY A 16 3.43 -11.77 -6.29
N TRP A 17 3.86 -12.58 -5.30
CA TRP A 17 5.05 -13.42 -5.36
C TRP A 17 4.75 -14.87 -5.77
N GLY A 18 3.53 -15.15 -6.24
CA GLY A 18 3.13 -16.49 -6.65
C GLY A 18 4.07 -17.14 -7.67
N ASN A 19 4.59 -16.36 -8.62
CA ASN A 19 5.52 -16.82 -9.65
C ASN A 19 6.91 -17.22 -9.12
N TRP A 20 7.21 -16.96 -7.85
CA TRP A 20 8.47 -17.35 -7.21
C TRP A 20 8.34 -18.63 -6.38
N ILE A 21 7.12 -19.17 -6.28
CA ILE A 21 6.88 -20.42 -5.56
C ILE A 21 7.22 -21.59 -6.48
N ASN A 22 8.23 -22.36 -6.09
CA ASN A 22 8.57 -23.61 -6.78
C ASN A 22 8.00 -24.81 -6.01
N PHE A 23 6.83 -25.30 -6.42
CA PHE A 23 6.17 -26.45 -5.82
C PHE A 23 6.87 -27.79 -6.10
N ASP A 24 7.95 -27.85 -6.90
CA ASP A 24 8.74 -29.08 -7.09
C ASP A 24 9.73 -29.31 -5.94
N GLN A 25 10.03 -28.28 -5.15
CA GLN A 25 10.93 -28.36 -4.00
C GLN A 25 10.16 -28.70 -2.71
N ASN A 26 10.88 -29.18 -1.69
CA ASN A 26 10.31 -29.34 -0.35
C ASN A 26 10.69 -28.13 0.52
N PHE A 27 9.70 -27.49 1.12
CA PHE A 27 9.89 -26.32 1.97
C PHE A 27 8.75 -26.20 3.00
N VAL A 28 9.04 -25.50 4.11
CA VAL A 28 8.06 -25.26 5.18
C VAL A 28 6.88 -24.45 4.64
N GLY A 29 5.66 -24.93 4.86
CA GLY A 29 4.44 -24.25 4.41
C GLY A 29 3.98 -24.61 3.00
N LYS A 30 4.65 -25.54 2.30
CA LYS A 30 4.27 -25.99 0.95
C LYS A 30 2.81 -26.43 0.84
N GLU A 31 2.37 -27.34 1.71
CA GLU A 31 0.98 -27.85 1.69
C GLU A 31 -0.05 -26.75 1.96
N ALA A 32 0.30 -25.77 2.81
CA ALA A 32 -0.56 -24.63 3.09
C ALA A 32 -0.67 -23.71 1.85
N LEU A 33 0.45 -23.43 1.17
CA LEU A 33 0.44 -22.63 -0.06
C LEU A 33 -0.31 -23.34 -1.19
N GLN A 34 -0.19 -24.66 -1.31
CA GLN A 34 -0.89 -25.40 -2.35
C GLN A 34 -2.40 -25.28 -2.22
N LYS A 35 -2.93 -25.30 -0.98
CA LYS A 35 -4.35 -25.03 -0.70
C LYS A 35 -4.73 -23.59 -0.99
N ALA A 36 -3.85 -22.66 -0.62
CA ALA A 36 -4.08 -21.23 -0.80
C ALA A 36 -4.15 -20.78 -2.28
N VAL A 37 -3.58 -21.55 -3.22
CA VAL A 37 -3.65 -21.23 -4.67
C VAL A 37 -5.10 -21.06 -5.15
N ASP A 38 -5.99 -21.95 -4.71
CA ASP A 38 -7.40 -21.93 -5.14
C ASP A 38 -8.29 -21.09 -4.20
N GLU A 39 -7.81 -20.81 -2.99
CA GLU A 39 -8.58 -20.13 -1.94
C GLU A 39 -8.24 -18.64 -1.78
N SER A 40 -7.11 -18.18 -2.32
CA SER A 40 -6.67 -16.79 -2.15
C SER A 40 -7.70 -15.82 -2.73
N LYS A 41 -8.17 -14.93 -1.86
CA LYS A 41 -9.17 -13.91 -2.19
C LYS A 41 -8.52 -12.57 -2.52
N TYR A 42 -7.25 -12.41 -2.19
CA TYR A 42 -6.58 -11.12 -2.19
C TYR A 42 -5.56 -11.02 -3.31
N THR A 43 -5.35 -9.79 -3.77
CA THR A 43 -4.31 -9.47 -4.73
C THR A 43 -3.63 -8.17 -4.36
N VAL A 44 -2.39 -8.00 -4.82
CA VAL A 44 -1.60 -6.80 -4.60
C VAL A 44 -1.95 -5.75 -5.64
N VAL A 45 -2.13 -4.52 -5.17
CA VAL A 45 -2.37 -3.34 -6.01
C VAL A 45 -1.54 -2.16 -5.52
N MET A 46 -1.45 -1.14 -6.35
CA MET A 46 -1.04 0.19 -5.91
C MET A 46 -2.27 1.05 -5.72
N LEU A 47 -2.25 1.97 -4.76
CA LEU A 47 -3.29 2.97 -4.56
C LEU A 47 -2.71 4.35 -4.81
N GLU A 48 -3.42 5.17 -5.56
CA GLU A 48 -3.15 6.61 -5.65
C GLU A 48 -4.10 7.38 -4.76
N TRP A 49 -3.56 8.15 -3.83
CA TRP A 49 -4.36 8.89 -2.86
C TRP A 49 -4.81 10.23 -3.44
N ASN A 50 -6.05 10.59 -3.17
CA ASN A 50 -6.61 11.88 -3.52
C ASN A 50 -5.93 12.99 -2.71
N SER A 51 -5.49 14.06 -3.39
CA SER A 51 -4.75 15.15 -2.76
C SER A 51 -5.58 15.92 -1.72
N GLU A 52 -6.88 16.15 -1.98
CA GLU A 52 -7.76 16.85 -1.03
C GLU A 52 -7.96 16.02 0.25
N SER A 53 -8.12 14.71 0.11
CA SER A 53 -8.16 13.81 1.26
C SER A 53 -6.86 13.82 2.06
N VAL A 54 -5.70 13.82 1.41
CA VAL A 54 -4.39 13.96 2.09
C VAL A 54 -4.31 15.29 2.84
N LEU A 55 -4.65 16.40 2.18
CA LEU A 55 -4.63 17.74 2.77
C LEU A 55 -5.62 17.88 3.94
N SER A 56 -6.71 17.10 3.95
CA SER A 56 -7.66 17.07 5.06
C SER A 56 -7.04 16.53 6.35
N VAL A 57 -6.07 15.60 6.26
CA VAL A 57 -5.31 15.10 7.41
C VAL A 57 -4.44 16.22 7.98
N TYR A 58 -3.67 16.87 7.12
CA TYR A 58 -2.85 18.02 7.52
C TYR A 58 -3.68 19.11 8.16
N ARG A 59 -4.83 19.46 7.57
CA ARG A 59 -5.75 20.44 8.15
C ARG A 59 -6.23 20.02 9.54
N ALA A 60 -6.61 18.76 9.72
CA ALA A 60 -7.12 18.26 10.99
C ALA A 60 -6.06 18.26 12.10
N GLN A 61 -4.77 18.14 11.77
CA GLN A 61 -3.68 18.23 12.76
C GLN A 61 -3.56 19.62 13.42
N PHE A 62 -4.07 20.67 12.77
CA PHE A 62 -4.08 22.02 13.33
C PHE A 62 -5.36 22.34 14.11
N ASP A 63 -6.30 21.40 14.18
CA ASP A 63 -7.52 21.53 14.96
C ASP A 63 -7.29 21.02 16.38
N LYS A 64 -7.20 21.94 17.34
CA LYS A 64 -6.93 21.65 18.75
C LYS A 64 -8.01 20.78 19.42
N ASP A 65 -9.20 20.70 18.82
CA ASP A 65 -10.33 19.96 19.37
C ASP A 65 -10.41 18.53 18.77
N LYS A 66 -9.48 18.17 17.87
CA LYS A 66 -9.37 16.84 17.27
C LYS A 66 -8.17 16.07 17.79
N THR A 67 -8.35 14.76 17.92
CA THR A 67 -7.25 13.81 18.17
C THR A 67 -7.03 13.03 16.89
N VAL A 68 -6.14 13.48 16.02
CA VAL A 68 -5.83 12.77 14.75
C VAL A 68 -4.44 12.13 14.80
N THR A 69 -4.29 11.04 14.05
CA THR A 69 -2.95 10.49 13.79
C THR A 69 -2.21 11.41 12.81
N THR A 70 -1.02 11.86 13.20
CA THR A 70 -0.21 12.79 12.40
C THR A 70 0.36 12.12 11.16
N MET A 71 0.31 12.83 10.03
CA MET A 71 1.02 12.54 8.80
C MET A 71 2.21 13.50 8.71
N GLU A 72 3.37 13.06 9.20
CA GLU A 72 4.52 13.95 9.39
C GLU A 72 5.27 14.26 8.09
N TRP A 73 5.53 13.24 7.28
CA TRP A 73 6.40 13.35 6.10
C TRP A 73 5.69 12.97 4.81
N GLY A 74 6.43 12.83 3.70
CA GLY A 74 5.95 12.20 2.48
C GLY A 74 5.92 10.67 2.57
N GLU A 75 6.55 10.07 3.58
CA GLU A 75 6.68 8.62 3.75
C GLU A 75 6.55 8.24 5.23
N ASP A 76 6.48 6.94 5.51
CA ASP A 76 6.35 6.40 6.87
C ASP A 76 7.73 6.11 7.53
N PHE A 77 8.71 6.98 7.29
CA PHE A 77 10.01 6.87 7.94
C PHE A 77 9.97 7.49 9.35
N SER A 78 10.40 6.72 10.34
CA SER A 78 10.50 7.16 11.73
C SER A 78 11.92 7.56 12.08
N ASN A 79 12.15 8.86 12.22
CA ASN A 79 13.46 9.40 12.64
C ASN A 79 13.85 8.94 14.05
N ASN A 80 12.87 8.72 14.94
CA ASN A 80 13.13 8.22 16.29
C ASN A 80 13.64 6.78 16.29
N ARG A 81 13.15 5.95 15.36
CA ARG A 81 13.56 4.55 15.23
C ARG A 81 14.70 4.34 14.23
N GLY A 82 14.97 5.34 13.38
CA GLY A 82 15.93 5.24 12.28
C GLY A 82 15.50 4.22 11.22
N SER A 83 14.20 3.94 11.10
CA SER A 83 13.66 2.92 10.19
C SER A 83 12.24 3.23 9.74
N ASN A 84 11.78 2.56 8.68
CA ASN A 84 10.39 2.63 8.24
C ASN A 84 9.47 2.01 9.29
N GLU A 85 8.39 2.72 9.60
CA GLU A 85 7.28 2.18 10.37
C GLU A 85 6.35 1.41 9.46
N TYR A 86 6.03 0.19 9.87
CA TYR A 86 5.02 -0.59 9.20
C TYR A 86 3.65 -0.04 9.57
N HIS A 87 2.90 0.41 8.57
CA HIS A 87 1.49 0.77 8.72
C HIS A 87 0.60 -0.35 8.16
N SER A 88 -0.56 -0.52 8.79
CA SER A 88 -1.62 -1.41 8.32
C SER A 88 -2.94 -0.68 8.48
N ASP A 89 -3.27 0.08 7.44
CA ASP A 89 -4.49 0.87 7.39
C ASP A 89 -5.59 0.08 6.68
N ALA A 90 -6.79 0.04 7.26
CA ALA A 90 -7.91 -0.67 6.66
C ALA A 90 -8.30 0.00 5.34
N ILE A 91 -8.61 -0.83 4.34
CA ILE A 91 -9.20 -0.36 3.09
C ILE A 91 -10.68 -0.68 3.14
N LEU A 92 -11.50 0.32 2.85
CA LEU A 92 -12.95 0.24 2.87
C LEU A 92 -13.53 0.29 1.46
N ASN A 93 -14.55 -0.52 1.20
CA ASN A 93 -15.40 -0.34 0.02
C ASN A 93 -16.37 0.85 0.22
N LYS A 94 -17.23 1.09 -0.79
CA LYS A 94 -18.25 2.14 -0.75
C LYS A 94 -19.30 1.97 0.36
N ASP A 95 -19.54 0.73 0.77
CA ASP A 95 -20.50 0.37 1.81
C ASP A 95 -19.89 0.50 3.22
N GLY A 96 -18.57 0.68 3.32
CA GLY A 96 -17.82 0.81 4.57
C GLY A 96 -17.26 -0.50 5.11
N ASP A 97 -17.38 -1.61 4.37
CA ASP A 97 -16.80 -2.90 4.74
C ASP A 97 -15.29 -2.88 4.52
N ILE A 98 -14.55 -3.55 5.41
CA ILE A 98 -13.11 -3.74 5.26
C ILE A 98 -12.85 -4.81 4.19
N ILE A 99 -12.08 -4.45 3.17
CA ILE A 99 -11.79 -5.30 2.00
C ILE A 99 -10.29 -5.53 1.78
N GLY A 100 -9.44 -5.02 2.67
CA GLY A 100 -8.00 -5.13 2.53
C GLY A 100 -7.21 -4.24 3.47
N ILE A 101 -5.90 -4.20 3.24
CA ILE A 101 -4.93 -3.39 4.00
C ILE A 101 -4.01 -2.63 3.05
N SER A 102 -3.73 -1.37 3.40
CA SER A 102 -2.65 -0.56 2.84
C SER A 102 -1.40 -0.69 3.71
N SER A 103 -0.28 -1.11 3.13
CA SER A 103 0.98 -1.44 3.83
C SER A 103 1.95 -0.24 3.87
N GLY A 104 1.49 0.89 4.41
CA GLY A 104 2.22 2.16 4.43
C GLY A 104 2.15 2.95 3.13
N ARG A 105 2.74 4.13 3.12
CA ARG A 105 2.60 5.13 2.06
C ARG A 105 3.89 5.88 1.77
N MET A 106 3.96 6.44 0.56
CA MET A 106 5.08 7.25 0.09
C MET A 106 4.60 8.29 -0.92
N PHE A 107 5.19 9.49 -0.86
CA PHE A 107 5.02 10.52 -1.87
C PHE A 107 6.04 10.31 -2.97
N SER A 108 5.56 10.08 -4.20
CA SER A 108 6.42 10.07 -5.36
C SER A 108 6.63 11.49 -5.91
N PRO A 109 7.85 12.04 -5.88
CA PRO A 109 8.13 13.33 -6.49
C PRO A 109 8.06 13.29 -8.03
N TYR A 110 8.30 12.13 -8.64
CA TYR A 110 8.20 11.94 -10.09
C TYR A 110 6.75 12.01 -10.57
N TYR A 111 5.87 11.19 -9.97
CA TYR A 111 4.45 11.14 -10.35
C TYR A 111 3.61 12.25 -9.68
N ARG A 112 4.15 12.95 -8.67
CA ARG A 112 3.44 13.95 -7.84
C ARG A 112 2.20 13.37 -7.17
N LYS A 113 2.32 12.12 -6.69
CA LYS A 113 1.25 11.36 -6.05
C LYS A 113 1.68 10.84 -4.70
N MET A 114 0.79 10.92 -3.72
CA MET A 114 0.87 10.05 -2.56
C MET A 114 0.35 8.68 -2.97
N ILE A 115 1.15 7.65 -2.74
CA ILE A 115 0.84 6.27 -3.14
C ILE A 115 1.01 5.32 -1.97
N SER A 116 0.30 4.20 -2.01
CA SER A 116 0.56 3.07 -1.14
C SER A 116 0.51 1.76 -1.91
N MET A 117 1.21 0.75 -1.39
CA MET A 117 1.00 -0.62 -1.80
C MET A 117 -0.09 -1.22 -0.91
N ALA A 118 -0.96 -2.03 -1.49
CA ALA A 118 -2.10 -2.59 -0.79
C ALA A 118 -2.36 -4.02 -1.18
N THR A 119 -3.01 -4.76 -0.28
CA THR A 119 -3.58 -6.06 -0.56
C THR A 119 -5.08 -5.98 -0.34
N ILE A 120 -5.86 -6.19 -1.40
CA ILE A 120 -7.33 -6.05 -1.40
C ILE A 120 -8.00 -7.28 -1.99
N GLU A 121 -9.27 -7.50 -1.65
CA GLU A 121 -10.07 -8.54 -2.30
C GLU A 121 -10.05 -8.34 -3.83
N THR A 122 -9.80 -9.42 -4.56
CA THR A 122 -9.57 -9.42 -6.01
C THR A 122 -10.73 -8.82 -6.80
N LYS A 123 -11.96 -8.90 -6.29
CA LYS A 123 -13.14 -8.31 -6.94
C LYS A 123 -13.14 -6.76 -6.97
N TYR A 124 -12.23 -6.11 -6.23
CA TYR A 124 -12.06 -4.65 -6.21
C TYR A 124 -10.73 -4.20 -6.84
N SER A 125 -9.97 -5.09 -7.49
CA SER A 125 -8.63 -4.77 -8.01
C SER A 125 -8.59 -4.18 -9.41
N ASP A 126 -9.75 -3.94 -10.03
CA ASP A 126 -9.82 -3.31 -11.33
C ASP A 126 -9.25 -1.88 -11.28
N LEU A 127 -8.46 -1.51 -12.30
CA LEU A 127 -7.84 -0.20 -12.41
C LEU A 127 -8.89 0.92 -12.35
N GLY A 128 -8.63 1.94 -11.54
CA GLY A 128 -9.54 3.06 -11.32
C GLY A 128 -10.66 2.82 -10.31
N THR A 129 -10.76 1.62 -9.72
CA THR A 129 -11.71 1.35 -8.64
C THR A 129 -11.43 2.28 -7.46
N GLU A 130 -12.46 3.01 -7.02
CA GLU A 130 -12.38 3.90 -5.85
C GLU A 130 -12.55 3.09 -4.57
N VAL A 131 -11.58 3.23 -3.64
CA VAL A 131 -11.60 2.64 -2.30
C VAL A 131 -11.09 3.67 -1.29
N ASP A 132 -11.52 3.57 -0.04
CA ASP A 132 -11.07 4.47 1.03
C ASP A 132 -10.00 3.81 1.89
N VAL A 133 -8.86 4.46 2.09
CA VAL A 133 -7.91 4.09 3.15
C VAL A 133 -8.34 4.78 4.45
N LEU A 134 -8.59 4.02 5.49
CA LEU A 134 -8.96 4.55 6.80
C LEU A 134 -7.70 4.97 7.57
N TRP A 135 -7.38 6.26 7.49
CA TRP A 135 -6.20 6.84 8.14
C TRP A 135 -6.49 7.14 9.61
N GLY A 136 -5.63 6.60 10.48
CA GLY A 136 -5.60 6.89 11.91
C GLY A 136 -5.78 5.68 12.80
N ASN A 137 -5.23 5.75 14.01
CA ASN A 137 -5.32 4.70 15.01
C ASN A 137 -6.72 4.59 15.61
N GLN A 138 -7.05 3.40 16.11
CA GLN A 138 -8.29 3.19 16.86
C GLN A 138 -8.31 4.12 18.09
N GLY A 139 -9.46 4.74 18.36
CA GLY A 139 -9.60 5.73 19.44
C GLY A 139 -9.16 7.15 19.08
N THR A 140 -8.73 7.38 17.84
CA THR A 140 -8.48 8.73 17.28
C THR A 140 -9.60 9.10 16.30
N ASP A 141 -9.73 10.38 15.97
CA ASP A 141 -10.52 10.85 14.83
C ASP A 141 -9.92 10.32 13.53
N GLN A 142 -10.53 9.28 12.98
CA GLN A 142 -10.08 8.65 11.74
C GLN A 142 -10.61 9.39 10.52
N ILE A 143 -9.79 9.47 9.47
CA ILE A 143 -10.11 10.17 8.23
C ILE A 143 -10.12 9.15 7.09
N LYS A 144 -11.19 9.14 6.30
CA LYS A 144 -11.24 8.35 5.07
C LYS A 144 -10.47 9.06 3.98
N ILE A 145 -9.40 8.43 3.51
CA ILE A 145 -8.62 8.91 2.38
C ILE A 145 -9.14 8.25 1.12
N LYS A 146 -9.74 9.05 0.23
CA LYS A 146 -10.16 8.55 -1.07
C LYS A 146 -8.94 8.14 -1.88
N THR A 147 -8.98 6.95 -2.45
CA THR A 147 -7.92 6.42 -3.30
C THR A 147 -8.49 5.74 -4.54
N ASN A 148 -7.68 5.65 -5.59
CA ASN A 148 -7.99 4.85 -6.76
C ASN A 148 -6.99 3.72 -6.88
N VAL A 149 -7.47 2.52 -7.20
CA VAL A 149 -6.64 1.39 -7.59
C VAL A 149 -5.85 1.74 -8.85
N SER A 150 -4.55 1.53 -8.80
CA SER A 150 -3.59 1.79 -9.86
C SER A 150 -2.75 0.54 -10.13
N ARG A 151 -1.96 0.62 -11.19
CA ARG A 151 -1.16 -0.50 -11.70
C ARG A 151 -0.14 -0.99 -10.67
N TYR A 152 0.05 -2.30 -10.64
CA TYR A 152 1.15 -2.96 -9.95
C TYR A 152 1.94 -3.77 -10.99
N PRO A 153 3.26 -3.55 -11.16
CA PRO A 153 4.10 -2.56 -10.46
C PRO A 153 3.76 -1.10 -10.83
N TYR A 154 4.06 -0.16 -9.93
CA TYR A 154 3.72 1.25 -10.14
C TYR A 154 4.59 1.95 -11.18
N ILE A 155 5.87 1.59 -11.29
CA ILE A 155 6.78 2.26 -12.22
C ILE A 155 6.45 1.82 -13.64
N ASP A 156 6.19 2.77 -14.54
CA ASP A 156 5.89 2.53 -15.98
C ASP A 156 7.02 2.98 -16.92
N THR A 157 8.20 3.23 -16.37
CA THR A 157 9.40 3.58 -17.14
C THR A 157 10.18 2.33 -17.55
N ASP A 158 11.18 2.53 -18.41
CA ASP A 158 12.08 1.46 -18.86
C ASP A 158 12.70 0.71 -17.69
N ARG A 159 12.87 -0.61 -17.87
CA ARG A 159 13.59 -1.42 -16.90
C ARG A 159 15.06 -1.04 -16.90
N ASN A 160 15.66 -0.95 -15.71
CA ASN A 160 17.08 -0.64 -15.54
C ASN A 160 18.01 -1.49 -16.42
N GLU A 161 17.70 -2.77 -16.65
CA GLU A 161 18.48 -3.69 -17.49
C GLU A 161 18.45 -3.38 -18.99
N GLN A 162 17.51 -2.55 -19.42
CA GLN A 162 17.33 -2.12 -20.81
C GLN A 162 17.88 -0.70 -21.05
N VAL A 163 18.29 0.00 -19.99
CA VAL A 163 18.83 1.35 -20.09
C VAL A 163 20.29 1.29 -20.53
N ASP A 164 20.57 1.91 -21.68
CA ASP A 164 21.94 2.13 -22.17
C ASP A 164 22.65 3.17 -21.29
N THR A 165 23.44 2.69 -20.34
CA THR A 165 24.13 3.54 -19.35
C THR A 165 25.17 4.46 -19.98
N SER A 166 25.63 4.19 -21.21
CA SER A 166 26.57 5.05 -21.92
C SER A 166 25.96 6.40 -22.33
N LYS A 167 24.62 6.49 -22.36
CA LYS A 167 23.87 7.71 -22.70
C LYS A 167 23.52 8.57 -21.49
N ILE A 168 23.76 8.07 -20.27
CA ILE A 168 23.51 8.83 -19.06
C ILE A 168 24.57 9.93 -18.95
N PRO A 169 24.19 11.22 -18.81
CA PRO A 169 25.16 12.29 -18.63
C PRO A 169 26.08 11.99 -17.45
N TYR A 170 27.40 11.98 -17.69
CA TYR A 170 28.41 11.83 -16.65
C TYR A 170 29.33 13.05 -16.62
N GLY A 171 29.68 13.49 -15.40
CA GLY A 171 30.51 14.67 -15.15
C GLY A 171 29.69 15.95 -14.91
N PHE A 172 30.12 16.73 -13.93
CA PHE A 172 29.72 18.14 -13.81
C PHE A 172 30.42 18.90 -14.95
N LYS A 173 29.66 19.46 -15.89
CA LYS A 173 30.18 20.51 -16.79
C LYS A 173 30.10 21.85 -16.10
#